data_AF-A0A931G2Y9-F1
#
_entry.id   AF-A0A931G2Y9-F1
#
_cell.length_a   1.000
_cell.length_b   1.000
_cell.length_c   1.000
_cell.angle_alpha   90.00
_cell.angle_beta   90.00
_cell.angle_gamma   90.00
#
_symmetry.space_group_name_H-M   'P 1'
#
loop_
_entity.id
_entity.type
_entity.pdbx_description
1 polymer ?
#
loop_
_entity_poly.entity_id
_entity_poly.type
_entity_poly.pdbx_seq_one_letter_code
_entity_poly.pdbx_strand_id
1 'polypeptide(L)'
;MSLFDDSIQRLRARAAGFDTDLQRWLRRTAKQGDLPQHHTQVLRLSDYLSGMLEAIVQGTPVARATEPPFAGTVDDLPKLRRGVGSVHLVWDFFRDKLSQRDTAAFTAHLGAADDLAWACYQPFLNAATGSAAHGVSATEVREPPLVFYSTDRTPFAQARTKTLHPPGLDAKDLQVFEAALQQLPVPVIGMPWDIANRMPETCLIGHEVGHVIAEDLRLVGEAATAIREAAFEKDAGGVRKKVWSAWRDEIFADVIGVLATGSAFLESLTVELADARDEVRLEPINVEKPGRYPTRMLRVALCRRFLDHVQTPAPAEWTETYGQIEGPSKTYADDVPIVAAALMDRRWLALGGRRLAEVLPWGAEREEQARLVGSKRLRMQSAPVVFDVRTWVAASMHAYRENPATYRSRELDQLLAEEIVGQRLVGTRSSIATRERLMERETTLGGPDIQRELRLVDRMAGADFARHLGLT
;
A
#
# COMPACT_ATOMS: atom_id res chain seq x y z
N MET A 1 37.55 -15.92 -29.79
CA MET A 1 36.58 -15.75 -28.69
C MET A 1 35.60 -16.91 -28.78
N SER A 2 35.44 -17.70 -27.71
CA SER A 2 34.51 -18.85 -27.73
C SER A 2 33.05 -18.40 -27.68
N LEU A 3 32.10 -19.28 -27.99
CA LEU A 3 30.66 -19.01 -27.82
C LEU A 3 30.31 -18.70 -26.35
N PHE A 4 31.01 -19.36 -25.42
CA PHE A 4 30.88 -19.09 -24.00
C PHE A 4 31.36 -17.67 -23.67
N ASP A 5 32.55 -17.28 -24.16
CA ASP A 5 33.09 -15.92 -23.93
C ASP A 5 32.16 -14.83 -24.47
N ASP A 6 31.64 -14.98 -25.70
CA ASP A 6 30.66 -14.04 -26.26
C ASP A 6 29.40 -13.93 -25.40
N SER A 7 28.90 -15.08 -24.92
CA SER A 7 27.73 -15.11 -24.06
C SER A 7 27.96 -14.43 -22.71
N ILE A 8 29.14 -14.61 -22.10
CA ILE A 8 29.52 -13.92 -20.85
C ILE A 8 29.64 -12.41 -21.10
N GLN A 9 30.25 -11.98 -22.20
CA GLN A 9 30.35 -10.55 -22.53
C GLN A 9 28.96 -9.91 -22.69
N ARG A 10 28.01 -10.60 -23.34
CA ARG A 10 26.61 -10.13 -23.43
C ARG A 10 25.93 -10.05 -22.07
N LEU A 11 26.16 -11.01 -21.17
CA LEU A 11 25.62 -10.97 -19.81
C LEU A 11 26.20 -9.82 -19.00
N ARG A 12 27.51 -9.54 -19.13
CA ARG A 12 28.16 -8.37 -18.52
C ARG A 12 27.55 -7.07 -19.01
N ALA A 13 27.33 -6.94 -20.33
CA ALA A 13 26.70 -5.77 -20.91
C ALA A 13 25.27 -5.57 -20.36
N ARG A 14 24.50 -6.66 -20.18
CA ARG A 14 23.16 -6.60 -19.55
C ARG A 14 23.21 -6.18 -18.08
N ALA A 15 24.17 -6.70 -17.31
CA ALA A 15 24.37 -6.29 -15.92
C ALA A 15 24.80 -4.81 -15.82
N ALA A 16 25.70 -4.33 -16.68
CA ALA A 16 26.07 -2.92 -16.71
C ALA A 16 24.93 -2.00 -17.19
N GLY A 17 24.10 -2.46 -18.13
CA GLY A 17 22.90 -1.76 -18.57
C GLY A 17 21.87 -1.58 -17.46
N PHE A 18 21.71 -2.59 -16.60
CA PHE A 18 20.87 -2.53 -15.40
C PHE A 18 21.27 -1.38 -14.48
N ASP A 19 22.55 -1.32 -14.11
CA ASP A 19 23.06 -0.27 -13.21
C ASP A 19 22.89 1.12 -13.83
N THR A 20 23.08 1.24 -15.15
CA THR A 20 22.88 2.50 -15.87
C THR A 20 21.43 2.96 -15.80
N ASP A 21 20.46 2.04 -15.94
CA ASP A 21 19.03 2.35 -15.85
C ASP A 21 18.63 2.74 -14.42
N LEU A 22 19.08 2.00 -13.39
CA LEU A 22 18.86 2.38 -11.99
C LEU A 22 19.41 3.78 -11.69
N GLN A 23 20.62 4.10 -12.15
CA GLN A 23 21.20 5.43 -11.98
C GLN A 23 20.41 6.53 -12.70
N ARG A 24 19.80 6.22 -13.85
CA ARG A 24 18.87 7.14 -14.52
C ARG A 24 17.65 7.43 -13.65
N TRP A 25 17.04 6.40 -13.08
CA TRP A 25 15.87 6.56 -12.20
C TRP A 25 16.18 7.24 -10.88
N LEU A 26 17.36 7.00 -10.31
CA LEU A 26 17.84 7.74 -9.13
C LEU A 26 17.99 9.24 -9.42
N ARG A 27 18.47 9.62 -10.61
CA ARG A 27 18.53 11.04 -11.03
C ARG A 27 17.14 11.65 -11.20
N ARG A 28 16.21 10.93 -11.84
CA ARG A 28 14.81 11.37 -12.03
C ARG A 28 14.09 11.60 -10.70
N THR A 29 14.34 10.73 -9.73
CA THR A 29 13.70 10.82 -8.41
C THR A 29 14.51 11.61 -7.40
N ALA A 30 15.67 12.16 -7.75
CA ALA A 30 16.42 13.03 -6.86
C ALA A 30 15.63 14.29 -6.50
N LYS A 31 16.07 15.03 -5.48
CA LYS A 31 15.40 16.27 -5.02
C LYS A 31 15.15 17.30 -6.14
N GLN A 32 16.04 17.36 -7.14
CA GLN A 32 15.94 18.26 -8.30
C GLN A 32 15.36 17.59 -9.55
N GLY A 33 14.97 16.31 -9.46
CA GLY A 33 14.40 15.57 -10.56
C GLY A 33 12.91 15.85 -10.76
N ASP A 34 12.31 15.13 -11.70
CA ASP A 34 10.89 15.26 -12.09
C ASP A 34 9.94 14.41 -11.23
N LEU A 35 10.48 13.46 -10.45
CA LEU A 35 9.72 12.56 -9.59
C LEU A 35 10.28 12.49 -8.15
N PRO A 36 10.56 13.64 -7.48
CA PRO A 36 11.25 13.67 -6.19
C PRO A 36 10.49 12.91 -5.08
N GLN A 37 9.17 12.80 -5.18
CA GLN A 37 8.34 12.08 -4.22
C GLN A 37 8.61 10.56 -4.17
N HIS A 38 9.23 9.99 -5.19
CA HIS A 38 9.53 8.55 -5.28
C HIS A 38 10.99 8.24 -4.94
N HIS A 39 11.78 9.22 -4.48
CA HIS A 39 13.21 9.06 -4.27
C HIS A 39 13.55 7.87 -3.38
N THR A 40 12.89 7.78 -2.22
CA THR A 40 13.21 6.78 -1.21
C THR A 40 12.79 5.38 -1.64
N GLN A 41 11.67 5.27 -2.38
CA GLN A 41 11.23 4.03 -3.01
C GLN A 41 12.26 3.52 -4.03
N VAL A 42 12.70 4.38 -4.95
CA VAL A 42 13.70 4.01 -5.98
C VAL A 42 15.07 3.73 -5.37
N LEU A 43 15.49 4.49 -4.36
CA LEU A 43 16.74 4.24 -3.64
C LEU A 43 16.75 2.85 -3.01
N ARG A 44 15.68 2.48 -2.31
CA ARG A 44 15.56 1.14 -1.69
C ARG A 44 15.50 0.01 -2.72
N LEU A 45 14.77 0.21 -3.82
CA LEU A 45 14.76 -0.74 -4.92
C LEU A 45 16.15 -0.90 -5.54
N SER A 46 16.88 0.21 -5.73
CA SER A 46 18.24 0.19 -6.24
C SER A 46 19.18 -0.58 -5.32
N ASP A 47 19.18 -0.29 -4.02
CA ASP A 47 20.06 -0.95 -3.05
C ASP A 47 19.78 -2.47 -2.99
N TYR A 48 18.51 -2.85 -2.93
CA TYR A 48 18.09 -4.25 -2.89
C TYR A 48 18.45 -5.01 -4.17
N LEU A 49 18.09 -4.47 -5.34
CA LEU A 49 18.28 -5.16 -6.62
C LEU A 49 19.74 -5.17 -7.06
N SER A 50 20.51 -4.12 -6.76
CA SER A 50 21.97 -4.14 -6.97
C SER A 50 22.64 -5.16 -6.08
N GLY A 51 22.23 -5.31 -4.81
CA GLY A 51 22.73 -6.38 -3.93
C GLY A 51 22.40 -7.78 -4.44
N MET A 52 21.17 -7.97 -4.92
CA MET A 52 20.72 -9.22 -5.55
C MET A 52 21.54 -9.54 -6.81
N LEU A 53 21.76 -8.56 -7.70
CA LEU A 53 22.60 -8.75 -8.88
C LEU A 53 24.05 -9.03 -8.53
N GLU A 54 24.62 -8.29 -7.57
CA GLU A 54 25.99 -8.49 -7.10
C GLU A 54 26.19 -9.92 -6.60
N ALA A 55 25.27 -10.41 -5.77
CA ALA A 55 25.34 -11.77 -5.24
C ALA A 55 25.23 -12.84 -6.33
N ILE A 56 24.40 -12.63 -7.38
CA ILE A 56 24.28 -13.54 -8.52
C ILE A 56 25.58 -13.62 -9.32
N VAL A 57 26.24 -12.48 -9.53
CA VAL A 57 27.42 -12.42 -10.41
C VAL A 57 28.71 -12.69 -9.66
N GLN A 58 28.75 -12.51 -8.34
CA GLN A 58 29.93 -12.71 -7.51
C GLN A 58 30.47 -14.14 -7.66
N GLY A 59 31.79 -14.24 -7.88
CA GLY A 59 32.45 -15.54 -8.11
C GLY A 59 32.19 -16.16 -9.49
N THR A 60 31.37 -15.54 -10.34
CA THR A 60 31.08 -16.02 -11.70
C THR A 60 31.88 -15.24 -12.75
N PRO A 61 31.96 -15.76 -13.99
CA PRO A 61 32.51 -15.00 -15.12
C PRO A 61 31.79 -13.69 -15.44
N VAL A 62 30.55 -13.50 -14.97
CA VAL A 62 29.79 -12.26 -15.20
C VAL A 62 30.29 -11.13 -14.30
N ALA A 63 31.00 -11.43 -13.20
CA ALA A 63 31.59 -10.41 -12.33
C ALA A 63 32.52 -9.46 -13.11
N ARG A 64 32.42 -8.15 -12.83
CA ARG A 64 33.17 -7.11 -13.55
C ARG A 64 34.70 -7.29 -13.48
N ALA A 65 35.21 -7.84 -12.37
CA ALA A 65 36.64 -7.99 -12.13
C ALA A 65 37.27 -9.20 -12.86
N THR A 66 36.49 -10.12 -13.41
CA THR A 66 37.03 -11.31 -14.08
C THR A 66 37.51 -10.92 -15.48
N GLU A 67 38.64 -11.45 -15.95
CA GLU A 67 39.16 -11.21 -17.30
C GLU A 67 39.03 -12.45 -18.20
N PRO A 68 38.90 -12.30 -19.53
CA PRO A 68 38.95 -13.43 -20.46
C PRO A 68 40.33 -14.12 -20.47
N PRO A 69 40.41 -15.43 -20.77
CA PRO A 69 39.30 -16.33 -21.05
C PRO A 69 38.52 -16.68 -19.78
N PHE A 70 37.20 -16.79 -19.90
CA PHE A 70 36.36 -17.06 -18.73
C PHE A 70 36.35 -18.54 -18.37
N ALA A 71 36.40 -18.84 -17.08
CA ALA A 71 36.20 -20.20 -16.56
C ALA A 71 34.72 -20.60 -16.66
N GLY A 72 34.42 -21.86 -17.00
CA GLY A 72 33.05 -22.37 -17.09
C GLY A 72 32.74 -22.98 -18.46
N THR A 73 31.48 -23.40 -18.65
CA THR A 73 31.03 -24.02 -19.89
C THR A 73 29.69 -23.45 -20.36
N VAL A 74 29.29 -23.80 -21.58
CA VAL A 74 27.98 -23.43 -22.13
C VAL A 74 26.81 -23.91 -21.27
N ASP A 75 27.00 -24.93 -20.43
CA ASP A 75 25.97 -25.47 -19.53
C ASP A 75 25.67 -24.55 -18.34
N ASP A 76 26.59 -23.64 -18.00
CA ASP A 76 26.40 -22.62 -16.95
C ASP A 76 25.51 -21.46 -17.43
N LEU A 77 25.45 -21.24 -18.75
CA LEU A 77 24.79 -20.07 -19.34
C LEU A 77 23.29 -19.95 -19.01
N PRO A 78 22.47 -21.02 -19.03
CA PRO A 78 21.05 -20.91 -18.68
C PRO A 78 20.83 -20.39 -17.26
N LYS A 79 21.64 -20.83 -16.31
CA LYS A 79 21.56 -20.42 -14.90
C LYS A 79 21.93 -18.95 -14.72
N LEU A 80 23.04 -18.53 -15.33
CA LEU A 80 23.49 -17.14 -15.31
C LEU A 80 22.50 -16.20 -16.03
N ARG A 81 21.99 -16.61 -17.20
CA ARG A 81 20.97 -15.85 -17.94
C ARG A 81 19.70 -15.68 -17.14
N ARG A 82 19.24 -16.75 -16.47
CA ARG A 82 18.08 -16.70 -15.59
C ARG A 82 18.31 -15.74 -14.42
N GLY A 83 19.39 -15.91 -13.65
CA GLY A 83 19.68 -15.05 -12.51
C GLY A 83 19.67 -13.56 -12.88
N VAL A 84 20.45 -13.17 -13.90
CA VAL A 84 20.48 -11.77 -14.38
C VAL A 84 19.10 -11.35 -14.91
N GLY A 85 18.45 -12.19 -15.72
CA GLY A 85 17.14 -11.89 -16.29
C GLY A 85 16.05 -11.66 -15.25
N SER A 86 16.05 -12.41 -14.15
CA SER A 86 15.04 -12.30 -13.10
C SER A 86 15.18 -11.00 -12.30
N VAL A 87 16.40 -10.51 -12.05
CA VAL A 87 16.60 -9.16 -11.47
C VAL A 87 16.00 -8.09 -12.38
N HIS A 88 16.22 -8.20 -13.70
CA HIS A 88 15.62 -7.29 -14.67
C HIS A 88 14.09 -7.37 -14.67
N LEU A 89 13.49 -8.56 -14.59
CA LEU A 89 12.03 -8.71 -14.56
C LEU A 89 11.41 -8.09 -13.30
N VAL A 90 12.07 -8.22 -12.15
CA VAL A 90 11.63 -7.56 -10.92
C VAL A 90 11.73 -6.05 -11.05
N TRP A 91 12.82 -5.54 -11.62
CA TRP A 91 12.96 -4.10 -11.86
C TRP A 91 11.93 -3.59 -12.86
N ASP A 92 11.73 -4.28 -13.98
CA ASP A 92 10.75 -3.95 -15.01
C ASP A 92 9.34 -3.82 -14.41
N PHE A 93 8.98 -4.70 -13.46
CA PHE A 93 7.71 -4.59 -12.73
C PHE A 93 7.52 -3.25 -12.01
N PHE A 94 8.56 -2.69 -11.38
CA PHE A 94 8.49 -1.38 -10.72
C PHE A 94 8.68 -0.23 -11.70
N ARG A 95 9.61 -0.37 -12.65
CA ARG A 95 9.87 0.59 -13.71
C ARG A 95 8.60 0.89 -14.50
N ASP A 96 7.85 -0.13 -14.90
CA ASP A 96 6.62 0.04 -15.67
C ASP A 96 5.57 0.82 -14.88
N LYS A 97 5.46 0.61 -13.57
CA LYS A 97 4.56 1.36 -12.68
C LYS A 97 4.97 2.81 -12.51
N LEU A 98 6.27 3.04 -12.27
CA LEU A 98 6.82 4.40 -12.16
C LEU A 98 6.65 5.15 -13.48
N SER A 99 6.85 4.47 -14.62
CA SER A 99 6.71 5.06 -15.96
C SER A 99 5.28 5.49 -16.28
N GLN A 100 4.26 5.01 -15.57
CA GLN A 100 2.89 5.52 -15.75
C GLN A 100 2.78 7.04 -15.46
N ARG A 101 3.70 7.62 -14.68
CA ARG A 101 3.76 9.07 -14.41
C ARG A 101 4.26 9.88 -15.60
N ASP A 102 4.84 9.22 -16.61
CA ASP A 102 5.32 9.87 -17.83
C ASP A 102 4.17 10.09 -18.83
N THR A 103 3.05 9.41 -18.62
CA THR A 103 1.84 9.58 -19.42
C THR A 103 1.04 10.76 -18.86
N ALA A 104 1.00 11.86 -19.60
CA ALA A 104 0.34 13.10 -19.19
C ALA A 104 -1.11 12.90 -18.68
N ALA A 105 -1.85 11.96 -19.27
CA ALA A 105 -3.22 11.64 -18.87
C ALA A 105 -3.34 11.08 -17.45
N PHE A 106 -2.26 10.54 -16.88
CA PHE A 106 -2.26 9.88 -15.57
C PHE A 106 -1.44 10.62 -14.52
N THR A 107 -0.56 11.55 -14.93
CA THR A 107 0.37 12.24 -14.03
C THR A 107 -0.34 12.89 -12.84
N ALA A 108 -1.45 13.61 -13.07
CA ALA A 108 -2.18 14.27 -12.00
C ALA A 108 -2.87 13.27 -11.07
N HIS A 109 -3.62 12.32 -11.64
CA HIS A 109 -4.39 11.34 -10.87
C HIS A 109 -3.52 10.37 -10.07
N LEU A 110 -2.47 9.80 -10.67
CA LEU A 110 -1.50 8.98 -9.94
C LEU A 110 -0.74 9.82 -8.90
N GLY A 111 -0.45 11.09 -9.21
CA GLY A 111 0.12 12.01 -8.25
C GLY A 111 -0.74 12.16 -7.00
N ALA A 112 -2.04 12.45 -7.17
CA ALA A 112 -3.00 12.56 -6.08
C ALA A 112 -3.17 11.24 -5.31
N ALA A 113 -3.23 10.12 -6.03
CA ALA A 113 -3.30 8.79 -5.45
C ALA A 113 -2.07 8.48 -4.57
N ASP A 114 -0.86 8.80 -5.05
CA ASP A 114 0.35 8.61 -4.25
C ASP A 114 0.39 9.55 -3.04
N ASP A 115 -0.11 10.79 -3.17
CA ASP A 115 -0.21 11.74 -2.03
C ASP A 115 -1.17 11.22 -0.97
N LEU A 116 -2.33 10.68 -1.38
CA LEU A 116 -3.27 10.07 -0.46
C LEU A 116 -2.65 8.85 0.24
N ALA A 117 -1.99 7.97 -0.52
CA ALA A 117 -1.33 6.80 0.04
C ALA A 117 -0.31 7.19 1.12
N TRP A 118 0.49 8.23 0.85
CA TRP A 118 1.42 8.78 1.83
C TRP A 118 0.74 9.42 3.04
N ALA A 119 -0.29 10.23 2.83
CA ALA A 119 -1.01 10.91 3.91
C ALA A 119 -1.72 9.94 4.87
N CYS A 120 -2.10 8.76 4.37
CA CYS A 120 -2.64 7.67 5.19
C CYS A 120 -1.54 6.89 5.91
N TYR A 121 -0.41 6.60 5.24
CA TYR A 121 0.67 5.77 5.78
C TYR A 121 1.56 6.49 6.81
N GLN A 122 1.99 7.71 6.50
CA GLN A 122 2.99 8.45 7.29
C GLN A 122 2.60 8.64 8.77
N PRO A 123 1.35 8.96 9.14
CA PRO A 123 0.98 9.15 10.54
C PRO A 123 1.19 7.90 11.40
N PHE A 124 0.93 6.71 10.84
CA PHE A 124 1.16 5.43 11.52
C PHE A 124 2.63 5.15 11.72
N LEU A 125 3.45 5.40 10.68
CA LEU A 125 4.89 5.29 10.79
C LEU A 125 5.44 6.22 11.88
N ASN A 126 4.98 7.48 11.92
CA ASN A 126 5.39 8.43 12.95
C ASN A 126 4.94 8.02 14.36
N ALA A 127 3.73 7.46 14.51
CA ALA A 127 3.25 6.97 15.79
C ALA A 127 4.07 5.75 16.29
N ALA A 128 4.36 4.81 15.39
CA ALA A 128 5.11 3.61 15.73
C ALA A 128 6.57 3.93 16.10
N THR A 129 7.21 4.82 15.36
CA THR A 129 8.58 5.27 15.65
C THR A 129 8.67 6.17 16.90
N GLY A 130 7.58 6.80 17.31
CA GLY A 130 7.50 7.53 18.57
C GLY A 130 7.51 6.66 19.83
N SER A 131 7.25 5.34 19.71
CA SER A 131 7.09 4.41 20.82
C SER A 131 8.42 3.81 21.27
N ALA A 132 8.91 4.14 22.47
CA ALA A 132 10.20 3.65 22.95
C ALA A 132 10.19 2.16 23.37
N ALA A 133 9.03 1.60 23.75
CA ALA A 133 8.94 0.26 24.33
C ALA A 133 8.54 -0.82 23.30
N HIS A 134 7.80 -0.46 22.27
CA HIS A 134 7.21 -1.38 21.28
C HIS A 134 7.21 -0.78 19.88
N GLY A 135 8.05 0.23 19.65
CA GLY A 135 8.13 0.92 18.38
C GLY A 135 8.94 0.16 17.34
N VAL A 136 8.82 0.66 16.12
CA VAL A 136 9.56 0.20 14.95
C VAL A 136 10.97 0.79 15.03
N SER A 137 12.00 -0.05 14.97
CA SER A 137 13.39 0.41 14.93
C SER A 137 13.70 1.17 13.63
N ALA A 138 14.76 1.97 13.60
CA ALA A 138 15.15 2.69 12.37
C ALA A 138 15.32 1.76 11.15
N THR A 139 15.71 0.51 11.39
CA THR A 139 15.89 -0.53 10.36
C THR A 139 14.60 -1.15 9.84
N GLU A 140 13.53 -1.05 10.61
CA GLU A 140 12.20 -1.55 10.24
C GLU A 140 11.34 -0.46 9.63
N VAL A 141 11.74 0.82 9.68
CA VAL A 141 11.02 1.90 8.99
C VAL A 141 10.98 1.61 7.49
N ARG A 142 9.78 1.58 6.92
CA ARG A 142 9.51 1.19 5.54
C ARG A 142 9.04 2.36 4.67
N GLU A 143 9.20 2.21 3.35
CA GLU A 143 8.67 3.17 2.36
C GLU A 143 7.18 2.93 2.14
N PRO A 144 6.41 4.00 1.84
CA PRO A 144 4.98 3.87 1.54
C PRO A 144 4.73 3.07 0.26
N PRO A 145 3.49 2.59 0.05
CA PRO A 145 3.14 1.89 -1.18
C PRO A 145 3.23 2.79 -2.41
N LEU A 146 3.64 2.21 -3.54
CA LEU A 146 3.57 2.82 -4.86
C LEU A 146 2.20 2.48 -5.48
N VAL A 147 1.41 3.51 -5.80
CA VAL A 147 0.11 3.30 -6.46
C VAL A 147 0.33 3.12 -7.97
N PHE A 148 -0.48 2.34 -8.67
CA PHE A 148 -0.41 2.22 -10.13
C PHE A 148 -1.74 1.73 -10.68
N TYR A 149 -1.94 1.88 -11.99
CA TYR A 149 -3.08 1.27 -12.66
C TYR A 149 -2.79 -0.16 -13.11
N SER A 150 -3.71 -1.06 -12.81
CA SER A 150 -3.63 -2.51 -13.01
C SER A 150 -4.76 -3.05 -13.87
N THR A 151 -4.54 -4.22 -14.46
CA THR A 151 -5.57 -4.96 -15.23
C THR A 151 -6.56 -5.72 -14.34
N ASP A 152 -6.35 -5.72 -13.02
CA ASP A 152 -7.27 -6.29 -12.05
C ASP A 152 -8.60 -5.53 -12.01
N ARG A 153 -9.66 -6.23 -11.57
CA ARG A 153 -11.03 -5.70 -11.56
C ARG A 153 -11.38 -4.89 -10.31
N THR A 154 -10.59 -5.05 -9.24
CA THR A 154 -10.80 -4.36 -7.97
C THR A 154 -9.46 -3.81 -7.50
N PRO A 155 -9.47 -2.75 -6.68
CA PRO A 155 -8.28 -2.32 -5.96
C PRO A 155 -7.66 -3.47 -5.17
N PHE A 156 -6.34 -3.43 -4.99
CA PHE A 156 -5.63 -4.38 -4.16
C PHE A 156 -4.30 -3.84 -3.64
N ALA A 157 -3.89 -4.35 -2.49
CA ALA A 157 -2.57 -4.17 -1.92
C ALA A 157 -1.74 -5.46 -2.01
N GLN A 158 -0.60 -5.35 -2.67
CA GLN A 158 0.51 -6.29 -2.55
C GLN A 158 1.49 -5.73 -1.51
N ALA A 159 1.19 -6.08 -0.26
CA ALA A 159 2.07 -5.83 0.87
C ALA A 159 3.31 -6.75 0.81
N ARG A 160 4.32 -6.45 1.63
CA ARG A 160 5.71 -6.89 1.42
C ARG A 160 5.90 -8.40 1.45
N THR A 161 5.21 -9.07 2.37
CA THR A 161 5.28 -10.52 2.60
C THR A 161 4.45 -11.34 1.61
N LYS A 162 3.65 -10.68 0.76
CA LYS A 162 2.90 -11.38 -0.30
C LYS A 162 3.83 -11.62 -1.48
N THR A 163 3.85 -12.85 -1.97
CA THR A 163 4.64 -13.21 -3.16
C THR A 163 4.23 -12.34 -4.34
N LEU A 164 5.19 -11.59 -4.88
CA LEU A 164 5.00 -10.85 -6.12
C LEU A 164 5.03 -11.81 -7.31
N HIS A 165 4.18 -11.55 -8.30
CA HIS A 165 4.20 -12.27 -9.57
C HIS A 165 4.50 -11.33 -10.76
N PRO A 166 5.77 -10.88 -10.93
CA PRO A 166 6.19 -10.17 -12.13
C PRO A 166 5.82 -10.94 -13.41
N PRO A 167 5.25 -10.29 -14.43
CA PRO A 167 5.08 -10.90 -15.74
C PRO A 167 6.40 -11.45 -16.27
N GLY A 168 6.37 -12.67 -16.80
CA GLY A 168 7.54 -13.31 -17.40
C GLY A 168 8.37 -14.19 -16.46
N LEU A 169 8.11 -14.20 -15.14
CA LEU A 169 8.66 -15.23 -14.25
C LEU A 169 7.85 -16.52 -14.37
N ASP A 170 8.53 -17.63 -14.63
CA ASP A 170 7.92 -18.96 -14.67
C ASP A 170 7.80 -19.59 -13.27
N ALA A 171 7.15 -20.75 -13.17
CA ALA A 171 6.98 -21.43 -11.87
C ALA A 171 8.32 -21.81 -11.20
N LYS A 172 9.37 -22.07 -12.00
CA LYS A 172 10.70 -22.39 -11.49
C LYS A 172 11.40 -21.13 -10.99
N ASP A 173 11.21 -20.01 -11.67
CA ASP A 173 11.66 -18.70 -11.18
C ASP A 173 10.97 -18.38 -9.85
N LEU A 174 9.65 -18.53 -9.76
CA LEU A 174 8.92 -18.29 -8.52
C LEU A 174 9.41 -19.19 -7.39
N GLN A 175 9.63 -20.49 -7.63
CA GLN A 175 10.18 -21.39 -6.59
C GLN A 175 11.56 -20.96 -6.10
N VAL A 176 12.40 -20.43 -6.98
CA VAL A 176 13.76 -20.02 -6.64
C VAL A 176 13.76 -18.63 -5.99
N PHE A 177 12.83 -17.76 -6.37
CA PHE A 177 12.82 -16.34 -5.98
C PHE A 177 11.74 -16.00 -4.95
N GLU A 178 10.89 -16.93 -4.55
CA GLU A 178 9.75 -16.68 -3.67
C GLU A 178 10.15 -15.89 -2.41
N ALA A 179 11.17 -16.36 -1.68
CA ALA A 179 11.63 -15.69 -0.46
C ALA A 179 12.10 -14.25 -0.71
N ALA A 180 12.78 -13.97 -1.84
CA ALA A 180 13.24 -12.63 -2.17
C ALA A 180 12.12 -11.75 -2.74
N LEU A 181 11.15 -12.32 -3.44
CA LEU A 181 9.96 -11.61 -3.92
C LEU A 181 9.02 -11.26 -2.75
N GLN A 182 9.00 -12.07 -1.70
CA GLN A 182 8.31 -11.80 -0.42
C GLN A 182 9.06 -10.80 0.48
N GLN A 183 10.21 -10.29 0.05
CA GLN A 183 11.01 -9.31 0.79
C GLN A 183 11.17 -7.99 0.04
N LEU A 184 10.36 -7.75 -0.99
CA LEU A 184 10.49 -6.55 -1.80
C LEU A 184 10.36 -5.27 -0.96
N PRO A 185 11.22 -4.27 -1.23
CA PRO A 185 11.37 -3.13 -0.34
C PRO A 185 10.32 -2.04 -0.56
N VAL A 186 9.38 -2.19 -1.51
CA VAL A 186 8.30 -1.24 -1.75
C VAL A 186 7.00 -2.00 -2.03
N PRO A 187 5.95 -1.88 -1.20
CA PRO A 187 4.65 -2.46 -1.48
C PRO A 187 3.99 -1.69 -2.62
N VAL A 188 3.00 -2.30 -3.26
CA VAL A 188 2.27 -1.66 -4.36
C VAL A 188 0.77 -1.73 -4.12
N ILE A 189 0.06 -0.69 -4.58
CA ILE A 189 -1.39 -0.63 -4.62
C ILE A 189 -1.82 -0.55 -6.08
N GLY A 190 -2.53 -1.57 -6.56
CA GLY A 190 -3.11 -1.57 -7.89
C GLY A 190 -4.51 -0.98 -7.85
N MET A 191 -4.78 -0.03 -8.75
CA MET A 191 -6.11 0.50 -9.02
C MET A 191 -6.56 0.02 -10.41
N PRO A 192 -7.78 -0.50 -10.58
CA PRO A 192 -8.26 -0.93 -11.89
C PRO A 192 -8.21 0.17 -12.97
N TRP A 193 -7.92 -0.22 -14.21
CA TRP A 193 -7.87 0.72 -15.34
C TRP A 193 -9.23 1.40 -15.65
N ASP A 194 -10.35 0.77 -15.34
CA ASP A 194 -11.70 1.31 -15.59
C ASP A 194 -12.06 2.47 -14.64
N ILE A 195 -11.37 2.58 -13.51
CA ILE A 195 -11.43 3.75 -12.62
C ILE A 195 -10.22 4.69 -12.79
N ALA A 196 -9.40 4.47 -13.81
CA ALA A 196 -8.34 5.42 -14.13
C ALA A 196 -8.94 6.80 -14.39
N ASN A 197 -8.31 7.82 -13.82
CA ASN A 197 -8.80 9.20 -13.88
C ASN A 197 -10.16 9.44 -13.22
N ARG A 198 -10.56 8.61 -12.25
CA ARG A 198 -11.73 8.87 -11.42
C ARG A 198 -11.34 9.18 -9.98
N MET A 199 -11.42 10.45 -9.63
CA MET A 199 -11.06 10.93 -8.29
C MET A 199 -11.98 10.42 -7.18
N PRO A 200 -13.32 10.26 -7.35
CA PRO A 200 -14.18 9.72 -6.30
C PRO A 200 -13.70 8.36 -5.76
N GLU A 201 -13.36 7.44 -6.65
CA GLU A 201 -12.93 6.08 -6.32
C GLU A 201 -11.49 6.02 -5.75
N THR A 202 -10.74 7.13 -5.81
CA THR A 202 -9.42 7.26 -5.16
C THR A 202 -9.50 7.10 -3.64
N CYS A 203 -10.67 7.33 -3.03
CA CYS A 203 -10.91 7.08 -1.60
C CYS A 203 -10.61 5.62 -1.18
N LEU A 204 -10.75 4.64 -2.09
CA LEU A 204 -10.50 3.22 -1.82
C LEU A 204 -9.03 2.94 -1.46
N ILE A 205 -8.10 3.81 -1.86
CA ILE A 205 -6.68 3.70 -1.49
C ILE A 205 -6.49 3.69 0.03
N GLY A 206 -7.35 4.38 0.80
CA GLY A 206 -7.29 4.34 2.26
C GLY A 206 -7.38 2.92 2.82
N HIS A 207 -8.26 2.09 2.26
CA HIS A 207 -8.40 0.68 2.64
C HIS A 207 -7.14 -0.12 2.27
N GLU A 208 -6.65 0.04 1.04
CA GLU A 208 -5.44 -0.67 0.58
C GLU A 208 -4.19 -0.29 1.38
N VAL A 209 -4.04 0.98 1.74
CA VAL A 209 -3.00 1.44 2.66
C VAL A 209 -3.18 0.80 4.04
N GLY A 210 -4.41 0.59 4.49
CA GLY A 210 -4.73 -0.12 5.72
C GLY A 210 -4.14 -1.53 5.77
N HIS A 211 -4.23 -2.30 4.68
CA HIS A 211 -3.55 -3.60 4.58
C HIS A 211 -2.04 -3.48 4.71
N VAL A 212 -1.42 -2.50 4.02
CA VAL A 212 0.03 -2.28 4.08
C VAL A 212 0.48 -1.91 5.49
N ILE A 213 -0.23 -0.99 6.16
CA ILE A 213 0.05 -0.59 7.56
C ILE A 213 -0.09 -1.79 8.50
N ALA A 214 -1.16 -2.57 8.35
CA ALA A 214 -1.44 -3.70 9.24
C ALA A 214 -0.33 -4.75 9.20
N GLU A 215 0.28 -4.94 8.05
CA GLU A 215 1.39 -5.86 7.85
C GLU A 215 2.71 -5.26 8.35
N ASP A 216 3.08 -4.06 7.87
CA ASP A 216 4.35 -3.40 8.20
C ASP A 216 4.50 -3.20 9.72
N LEU A 217 3.40 -2.90 10.41
CA LEU A 217 3.37 -2.64 11.85
C LEU A 217 2.83 -3.83 12.66
N ARG A 218 2.58 -4.99 12.02
CA ARG A 218 2.06 -6.22 12.63
C ARG A 218 0.76 -6.03 13.43
N LEU A 219 -0.07 -5.05 13.05
CA LEU A 219 -1.32 -4.71 13.74
C LEU A 219 -2.41 -5.77 13.57
N VAL A 220 -2.31 -6.63 12.56
CA VAL A 220 -3.25 -7.75 12.37
C VAL A 220 -3.35 -8.65 13.62
N GLY A 221 -2.23 -8.91 14.29
CA GLY A 221 -2.20 -9.72 15.52
C GLY A 221 -2.87 -9.03 16.71
N GLU A 222 -2.67 -7.71 16.83
CA GLU A 222 -3.36 -6.88 17.83
C GLU A 222 -4.86 -6.78 17.53
N ALA A 223 -5.27 -6.66 16.27
CA ALA A 223 -6.68 -6.66 15.84
C ALA A 223 -7.36 -7.99 16.17
N ALA A 224 -6.69 -9.13 15.90
CA ALA A 224 -7.18 -10.45 16.29
C ALA A 224 -7.39 -10.56 17.80
N THR A 225 -6.49 -9.97 18.58
CA THR A 225 -6.56 -9.97 20.03
C THR A 225 -7.73 -9.13 20.53
N ALA A 226 -7.90 -7.92 19.98
CA ALA A 226 -9.03 -7.04 20.27
C ALA A 226 -10.38 -7.73 20.03
N ILE A 227 -10.53 -8.43 18.89
CA ILE A 227 -11.76 -9.15 18.54
C ILE A 227 -11.99 -10.35 19.48
N ARG A 228 -10.94 -11.10 19.85
CA ARG A 228 -11.07 -12.24 20.78
C ARG A 228 -11.43 -11.81 22.20
N GLU A 229 -10.94 -10.66 22.63
CA GLU A 229 -11.23 -10.07 23.94
C GLU A 229 -12.61 -9.43 24.01
N ALA A 230 -13.23 -9.16 22.86
CA ALA A 230 -14.55 -8.54 22.80
C ALA A 230 -15.65 -9.42 23.45
N ALA A 231 -16.57 -8.75 24.15
CA ALA A 231 -17.61 -9.37 24.96
C ALA A 231 -18.89 -9.64 24.15
N PHE A 232 -18.84 -10.63 23.26
CA PHE A 232 -20.03 -11.06 22.51
C PHE A 232 -21.04 -11.80 23.42
N GLU A 233 -22.25 -11.26 23.54
CA GLU A 233 -23.28 -11.80 24.45
C GLU A 233 -23.74 -13.22 24.11
N LYS A 234 -23.68 -13.61 22.83
CA LYS A 234 -24.23 -14.88 22.30
C LYS A 234 -23.16 -15.79 21.69
N ASP A 235 -21.96 -15.81 22.26
CA ASP A 235 -20.82 -16.59 21.73
C ASP A 235 -20.65 -17.95 22.44
N ALA A 236 -21.70 -18.78 22.39
CA ALA A 236 -21.61 -20.15 22.88
C ALA A 236 -20.57 -20.92 22.07
N GLY A 237 -19.46 -21.32 22.72
CA GLY A 237 -18.40 -22.12 22.10
C GLY A 237 -17.38 -21.36 21.25
N GLY A 238 -17.37 -20.01 21.28
CA GLY A 238 -16.33 -19.21 20.60
C GLY A 238 -16.49 -19.06 19.08
N VAL A 239 -17.63 -19.47 18.53
CA VAL A 239 -17.91 -19.45 17.09
C VAL A 239 -17.91 -18.02 16.52
N ARG A 240 -18.49 -17.04 17.22
CA ARG A 240 -18.51 -15.65 16.77
C ARG A 240 -17.11 -15.06 16.74
N LYS A 241 -16.32 -15.30 17.79
CA LYS A 241 -14.91 -14.88 17.83
C LYS A 241 -14.11 -15.44 16.68
N LYS A 242 -14.31 -16.72 16.34
CA LYS A 242 -13.67 -17.37 15.19
C LYS A 242 -14.02 -16.66 13.88
N VAL A 243 -15.31 -16.40 13.64
CA VAL A 243 -15.81 -15.75 12.42
C VAL A 243 -15.26 -14.32 12.29
N TRP A 244 -15.44 -13.49 13.32
CA TRP A 244 -14.94 -12.11 13.28
C TRP A 244 -13.41 -12.04 13.17
N SER A 245 -12.68 -12.95 13.84
CA SER A 245 -11.22 -13.01 13.74
C SER A 245 -10.74 -13.42 12.35
N ALA A 246 -11.53 -14.21 11.61
CA ALA A 246 -11.20 -14.58 10.22
C ALA A 246 -11.26 -13.35 9.28
N TRP A 247 -12.12 -12.38 9.59
CA TRP A 247 -12.33 -11.16 8.80
C TRP A 247 -11.50 -9.96 9.24
N ARG A 248 -10.66 -10.12 10.27
CA ARG A 248 -9.94 -9.02 10.93
C ARG A 248 -9.10 -8.15 9.97
N ASP A 249 -8.52 -8.75 8.93
CA ASP A 249 -7.62 -8.07 7.99
C ASP A 249 -8.42 -7.03 7.18
N GLU A 250 -9.60 -7.42 6.69
CA GLU A 250 -10.53 -6.57 5.95
C GLU A 250 -11.18 -5.51 6.84
N ILE A 251 -11.59 -5.89 8.06
CA ILE A 251 -12.22 -4.97 9.01
C ILE A 251 -11.23 -3.88 9.42
N PHE A 252 -9.96 -4.25 9.67
CA PHE A 252 -8.92 -3.27 9.97
C PHE A 252 -8.70 -2.31 8.80
N ALA A 253 -8.61 -2.83 7.57
CA ALA A 253 -8.46 -2.00 6.38
C ALA A 253 -9.66 -1.05 6.18
N ASP A 254 -10.89 -1.50 6.44
CA ASP A 254 -12.09 -0.64 6.40
C ASP A 254 -12.06 0.48 7.45
N VAL A 255 -11.55 0.21 8.67
CA VAL A 255 -11.34 1.27 9.67
C VAL A 255 -10.40 2.34 9.13
N ILE A 256 -9.29 1.94 8.50
CA ILE A 256 -8.33 2.88 7.91
C ILE A 256 -8.96 3.63 6.74
N GLY A 257 -9.77 2.97 5.90
CA GLY A 257 -10.56 3.63 4.85
C GLY A 257 -11.46 4.74 5.39
N VAL A 258 -12.22 4.45 6.45
CA VAL A 258 -13.07 5.44 7.13
C VAL A 258 -12.26 6.59 7.74
N LEU A 259 -11.15 6.29 8.40
CA LEU A 259 -10.28 7.32 8.99
C LEU A 259 -9.48 8.11 7.95
N ALA A 260 -9.31 7.57 6.75
CA ALA A 260 -8.65 8.23 5.64
C ALA A 260 -9.54 9.30 5.03
N THR A 261 -10.78 8.98 4.64
CA THR A 261 -11.63 9.89 3.85
C THR A 261 -13.07 9.98 4.33
N GLY A 262 -13.38 9.53 5.55
CA GLY A 262 -14.69 9.73 6.15
C GLY A 262 -15.81 9.00 5.44
N SER A 263 -16.95 9.69 5.29
CA SER A 263 -18.10 9.08 4.62
C SER A 263 -17.87 8.83 3.14
N ALA A 264 -16.95 9.55 2.49
CA ALA A 264 -16.58 9.33 1.09
C ALA A 264 -16.01 7.93 0.84
N PHE A 265 -15.30 7.34 1.81
CA PHE A 265 -14.87 5.94 1.70
C PHE A 265 -16.09 5.01 1.67
N LEU A 266 -17.05 5.20 2.56
CA LEU A 266 -18.26 4.38 2.61
C LEU A 266 -19.11 4.56 1.34
N GLU A 267 -19.22 5.78 0.80
CA GLU A 267 -19.88 6.04 -0.48
C GLU A 267 -19.21 5.22 -1.60
N SER A 268 -17.88 5.24 -1.69
CA SER A 268 -17.15 4.44 -2.67
C SER A 268 -17.34 2.94 -2.47
N LEU A 269 -17.20 2.46 -1.23
CA LEU A 269 -17.34 1.05 -0.88
C LEU A 269 -18.74 0.53 -1.22
N THR A 270 -19.79 1.32 -0.98
CA THR A 270 -21.17 0.88 -1.29
C THR A 270 -21.40 0.66 -2.77
N VAL A 271 -20.70 1.39 -3.65
CA VAL A 271 -20.75 1.17 -5.10
C VAL A 271 -20.03 -0.13 -5.46
N GLU A 272 -18.84 -0.37 -4.90
CA GLU A 272 -18.07 -1.61 -5.12
C GLU A 272 -18.81 -2.87 -4.64
N LEU A 273 -19.56 -2.74 -3.54
CA LEU A 273 -20.31 -3.86 -2.97
C LEU A 273 -21.72 -4.01 -3.56
N ALA A 274 -22.17 -3.09 -4.42
CA ALA A 274 -23.52 -3.13 -4.96
C ALA A 274 -23.72 -4.37 -5.85
N ASP A 275 -24.80 -5.10 -5.59
CA ASP A 275 -25.20 -6.28 -6.36
C ASP A 275 -26.73 -6.47 -6.28
N ALA A 276 -27.24 -7.54 -6.89
CA ALA A 276 -28.64 -7.94 -6.77
C ALA A 276 -29.07 -8.03 -5.31
N ARG A 277 -30.29 -7.54 -5.02
CA ARG A 277 -30.77 -7.36 -3.64
C ARG A 277 -30.69 -8.65 -2.80
N ASP A 278 -31.02 -9.78 -3.40
CA ASP A 278 -31.01 -11.08 -2.71
C ASP A 278 -29.59 -11.59 -2.49
N GLU A 279 -28.67 -11.38 -3.45
CA GLU A 279 -27.23 -11.72 -3.30
C GLU A 279 -26.58 -10.94 -2.14
N VAL A 280 -26.97 -9.68 -1.93
CA VAL A 280 -26.49 -8.86 -0.83
C VAL A 280 -27.13 -9.26 0.51
N ARG A 281 -28.46 -9.47 0.54
CA ARG A 281 -29.19 -9.71 1.80
C ARG A 281 -29.09 -11.13 2.31
N LEU A 282 -28.93 -12.11 1.43
CA LEU A 282 -28.92 -13.54 1.75
C LEU A 282 -27.53 -14.16 1.68
N GLU A 283 -26.48 -13.34 1.57
CA GLU A 283 -25.08 -13.79 1.53
C GLU A 283 -24.77 -14.76 2.69
N PRO A 284 -24.32 -15.99 2.41
CA PRO A 284 -24.13 -17.02 3.43
C PRO A 284 -22.86 -16.78 4.27
N ILE A 285 -22.94 -17.11 5.56
CA ILE A 285 -21.77 -17.13 6.46
C ILE A 285 -21.43 -18.58 6.79
N ASN A 286 -20.29 -19.06 6.28
CA ASN A 286 -19.80 -20.40 6.58
C ASN A 286 -18.99 -20.39 7.88
N VAL A 287 -19.59 -20.77 9.01
CA VAL A 287 -18.91 -20.76 10.32
C VAL A 287 -17.68 -21.69 10.41
N GLU A 288 -17.65 -22.75 9.60
CA GLU A 288 -16.51 -23.66 9.56
C GLU A 288 -15.33 -23.04 8.81
N LYS A 289 -15.62 -22.35 7.71
CA LYS A 289 -14.64 -21.65 6.87
C LYS A 289 -15.17 -20.26 6.48
N PRO A 290 -15.10 -19.25 7.37
CA PRO A 290 -15.78 -17.95 7.23
C PRO A 290 -15.37 -17.08 6.03
N GLY A 291 -14.41 -17.53 5.22
CA GLY A 291 -13.84 -16.71 4.16
C GLY A 291 -12.95 -15.59 4.72
N ARG A 292 -12.63 -14.62 3.85
CA ARG A 292 -11.79 -13.46 4.20
C ARG A 292 -12.60 -12.20 4.52
N TYR A 293 -13.79 -12.08 3.95
CA TYR A 293 -14.60 -10.86 4.02
C TYR A 293 -15.82 -11.08 4.91
N PRO A 294 -16.21 -10.09 5.74
CA PRO A 294 -17.57 -10.01 6.23
C PRO A 294 -18.55 -9.96 5.05
N THR A 295 -19.79 -10.38 5.26
CA THR A 295 -20.84 -10.16 4.26
C THR A 295 -21.00 -8.67 3.96
N ARG A 296 -21.47 -8.34 2.75
CA ARG A 296 -21.65 -6.94 2.31
C ARG A 296 -22.49 -6.11 3.29
N MET A 297 -23.57 -6.71 3.83
CA MET A 297 -24.42 -6.06 4.83
C MET A 297 -23.67 -5.75 6.15
N LEU A 298 -22.85 -6.69 6.64
CA LEU A 298 -22.07 -6.48 7.87
C LEU A 298 -20.93 -5.49 7.66
N ARG A 299 -20.28 -5.53 6.49
CA ARG A 299 -19.18 -4.64 6.13
C ARG A 299 -19.62 -3.18 6.09
N VAL A 300 -20.75 -2.88 5.44
CA VAL A 300 -21.34 -1.53 5.45
C VAL A 300 -21.77 -1.13 6.86
N ALA A 301 -22.40 -2.03 7.62
CA ALA A 301 -22.80 -1.74 8.99
C ALA A 301 -21.62 -1.39 9.91
N LEU A 302 -20.49 -2.08 9.76
CA LEU A 302 -19.25 -1.77 10.48
C LEU A 302 -18.73 -0.38 10.12
N CYS A 303 -18.63 -0.06 8.83
CA CYS A 303 -18.19 1.27 8.40
C CYS A 303 -19.08 2.39 8.93
N ARG A 304 -20.40 2.18 8.97
CA ARG A 304 -21.33 3.13 9.62
C ARG A 304 -21.02 3.31 11.11
N ARG A 305 -20.72 2.23 11.84
CA ARG A 305 -20.31 2.32 13.24
C ARG A 305 -18.96 3.00 13.44
N PHE A 306 -18.01 2.83 12.53
CA PHE A 306 -16.75 3.59 12.58
C PHE A 306 -17.00 5.09 12.38
N LEU A 307 -17.88 5.46 11.45
CA LEU A 307 -18.31 6.86 11.25
C LEU A 307 -19.00 7.43 12.50
N ASP A 308 -19.87 6.66 13.15
CA ASP A 308 -20.48 7.06 14.43
C ASP A 308 -19.41 7.39 15.50
N HIS A 309 -18.34 6.59 15.60
CA HIS A 309 -17.24 6.82 16.56
C HIS A 309 -16.47 8.12 16.30
N VAL A 310 -16.41 8.56 15.04
CA VAL A 310 -15.78 9.84 14.66
C VAL A 310 -16.80 10.96 14.45
N GLN A 311 -18.05 10.75 14.86
CA GLN A 311 -19.13 11.73 14.81
C GLN A 311 -19.45 12.22 13.39
N THR A 312 -19.21 11.37 12.39
CA THR A 312 -19.51 11.66 10.98
C THR A 312 -20.82 10.96 10.59
N PRO A 313 -21.79 11.66 9.97
CA PRO A 313 -23.01 11.01 9.52
C PRO A 313 -22.72 10.06 8.35
N ALA A 314 -23.26 8.85 8.42
CA ALA A 314 -23.19 7.89 7.32
C ALA A 314 -24.26 8.18 6.25
N PRO A 315 -23.97 7.92 4.95
CA PRO A 315 -24.95 8.03 3.87
C PRO A 315 -26.14 7.07 4.10
N ALA A 316 -27.35 7.45 3.71
CA ALA A 316 -28.58 6.68 3.95
C ALA A 316 -28.88 5.65 2.84
N GLU A 317 -28.30 5.84 1.66
CA GLU A 317 -28.69 5.20 0.39
C GLU A 317 -28.58 3.67 0.43
N TRP A 318 -27.60 3.14 1.17
CA TRP A 318 -27.48 1.68 1.35
C TRP A 318 -28.70 1.09 2.05
N THR A 319 -29.15 1.73 3.14
CA THR A 319 -30.32 1.28 3.91
C THR A 319 -31.61 1.49 3.11
N GLU A 320 -31.69 2.54 2.31
CA GLU A 320 -32.82 2.78 1.40
C GLU A 320 -32.91 1.68 0.32
N THR A 321 -31.78 1.25 -0.22
CA THR A 321 -31.70 0.25 -1.30
C THR A 321 -31.91 -1.17 -0.77
N TYR A 322 -31.14 -1.57 0.25
CA TYR A 322 -31.08 -2.95 0.71
C TYR A 322 -31.96 -3.21 1.94
N GLY A 323 -32.32 -2.18 2.70
CA GLY A 323 -33.09 -2.29 3.95
C GLY A 323 -32.20 -2.49 5.18
N GLN A 324 -32.80 -3.03 6.25
CA GLN A 324 -32.08 -3.40 7.47
C GLN A 324 -31.28 -4.71 7.27
N ILE A 325 -30.36 -5.02 8.18
CA ILE A 325 -29.60 -6.27 8.15
C ILE A 325 -30.56 -7.45 8.33
N GLU A 326 -30.54 -8.36 7.35
CA GLU A 326 -31.41 -9.54 7.31
C GLU A 326 -30.62 -10.80 6.93
N GLY A 327 -31.33 -11.93 6.79
CA GLY A 327 -30.74 -13.20 6.37
C GLY A 327 -29.67 -13.72 7.35
N PRO A 328 -28.65 -14.42 6.84
CA PRO A 328 -27.54 -14.94 7.65
C PRO A 328 -26.81 -13.86 8.46
N SER A 329 -26.70 -12.66 7.90
CA SER A 329 -26.03 -11.50 8.53
C SER A 329 -26.72 -11.04 9.81
N LYS A 330 -28.06 -11.20 9.91
CA LYS A 330 -28.84 -10.79 11.09
C LYS A 330 -28.33 -11.43 12.38
N THR A 331 -27.83 -12.65 12.32
CA THR A 331 -27.26 -13.35 13.48
C THR A 331 -26.08 -12.58 14.07
N TYR A 332 -25.30 -11.86 13.26
CA TYR A 332 -24.10 -11.13 13.68
C TYR A 332 -24.32 -9.62 13.82
N ALA A 333 -25.54 -9.12 13.57
CA ALA A 333 -25.84 -7.68 13.59
C ALA A 333 -25.54 -7.03 14.95
N ASP A 334 -25.87 -7.71 16.05
CA ASP A 334 -25.62 -7.23 17.42
C ASP A 334 -24.12 -7.11 17.74
N ASP A 335 -23.25 -7.83 17.01
CA ASP A 335 -21.79 -7.80 17.23
C ASP A 335 -21.12 -6.57 16.62
N VAL A 336 -21.74 -5.96 15.60
CA VAL A 336 -21.17 -4.84 14.85
C VAL A 336 -20.70 -3.70 15.76
N PRO A 337 -21.52 -3.15 16.70
CA PRO A 337 -21.05 -2.11 17.62
C PRO A 337 -19.95 -2.60 18.56
N ILE A 338 -19.96 -3.88 18.95
CA ILE A 338 -18.96 -4.48 19.84
C ILE A 338 -17.59 -4.56 19.15
N VAL A 339 -17.55 -5.09 17.92
CA VAL A 339 -16.33 -5.15 17.09
C VAL A 339 -15.82 -3.75 16.80
N ALA A 340 -16.72 -2.81 16.48
CA ALA A 340 -16.33 -1.45 16.17
C ALA A 340 -15.63 -0.76 17.35
N ALA A 341 -16.22 -0.83 18.54
CA ALA A 341 -15.63 -0.29 19.76
C ALA A 341 -14.30 -0.99 20.10
N ALA A 342 -14.23 -2.32 19.96
CA ALA A 342 -13.02 -3.09 20.26
C ALA A 342 -11.80 -2.64 19.44
N LEU A 343 -11.99 -2.18 18.20
CA LEU A 343 -10.90 -1.67 17.36
C LEU A 343 -10.65 -0.16 17.54
N MET A 344 -11.73 0.64 17.62
CA MET A 344 -11.65 2.10 17.67
C MET A 344 -11.17 2.63 19.03
N ASP A 345 -11.60 2.01 20.13
CA ASP A 345 -11.26 2.46 21.48
C ASP A 345 -9.96 1.85 22.01
N ARG A 346 -9.45 0.81 21.35
CA ARG A 346 -8.21 0.15 21.74
C ARG A 346 -7.03 1.12 21.65
N ARG A 347 -6.18 1.04 22.67
CA ARG A 347 -4.85 1.64 22.67
C ARG A 347 -3.87 0.62 22.08
N TRP A 348 -3.31 0.95 20.92
CA TRP A 348 -2.49 0.04 20.13
C TRP A 348 -1.03 0.11 20.57
N LEU A 349 -0.47 -1.03 20.93
CA LEU A 349 0.85 -1.09 21.55
C LEU A 349 1.94 -0.68 20.55
N ALA A 350 1.86 -1.21 19.33
CA ALA A 350 2.74 -0.83 18.22
C ALA A 350 2.65 0.65 17.84
N LEU A 351 1.60 1.37 18.28
CA LEU A 351 1.41 2.82 18.03
C LEU A 351 1.67 3.67 19.28
N GLY A 352 2.39 3.12 20.27
CA GLY A 352 2.72 3.82 21.51
C GLY A 352 1.52 4.04 22.43
N GLY A 353 0.54 3.14 22.40
CA GLY A 353 -0.69 3.22 23.20
C GLY A 353 -1.71 4.24 22.67
N ARG A 354 -1.57 4.70 21.43
CA ARG A 354 -2.54 5.59 20.77
C ARG A 354 -3.70 4.81 20.18
N ARG A 355 -4.86 5.45 20.05
CA ARG A 355 -6.02 4.95 19.29
C ARG A 355 -5.83 5.21 17.79
N LEU A 356 -6.51 4.46 16.93
CA LEU A 356 -6.43 4.67 15.48
C LEU A 356 -6.87 6.09 15.07
N ALA A 357 -7.97 6.58 15.64
CA ALA A 357 -8.47 7.93 15.39
C ALA A 357 -7.56 9.04 15.97
N GLU A 358 -6.71 8.73 16.95
CA GLU A 358 -5.68 9.68 17.42
C GLU A 358 -4.52 9.77 16.42
N VAL A 359 -4.22 8.70 15.69
CA VAL A 359 -3.10 8.61 14.74
C VAL A 359 -3.50 9.16 13.37
N LEU A 360 -4.66 8.77 12.86
CA LEU A 360 -5.23 9.25 11.60
C LEU A 360 -6.58 9.92 11.88
N PRO A 361 -6.58 11.18 12.36
CA PRO A 361 -7.81 11.82 12.79
C PRO A 361 -8.72 12.12 11.61
N TRP A 362 -9.99 11.76 11.75
CA TRP A 362 -11.11 12.22 10.95
C TRP A 362 -12.27 12.55 11.90
N GLY A 363 -13.12 13.49 11.52
CA GLY A 363 -14.32 13.79 12.30
C GLY A 363 -15.23 14.82 11.62
N ALA A 364 -16.30 15.19 12.30
CA ALA A 364 -17.36 16.05 11.76
C ALA A 364 -16.86 17.36 11.09
N GLU A 365 -15.86 18.02 11.68
CA GLU A 365 -15.32 19.26 11.12
C GLU A 365 -14.63 19.02 9.76
N ARG A 366 -13.78 17.99 9.67
CA ARG A 366 -13.10 17.67 8.40
C ARG A 366 -14.07 17.17 7.35
N GLU A 367 -15.07 16.41 7.77
CA GLU A 367 -16.16 15.99 6.89
C GLU A 367 -16.88 17.19 6.25
N GLU A 368 -17.22 18.19 7.07
CA GLU A 368 -17.86 19.42 6.59
C GLU A 368 -16.95 20.22 5.66
N GLN A 369 -15.65 20.28 5.97
CA GLN A 369 -14.65 20.87 5.08
C GLN A 369 -14.59 20.16 3.72
N ALA A 370 -14.62 18.82 3.69
CA ALA A 370 -14.62 18.05 2.44
C ALA A 370 -15.87 18.34 1.61
N ARG A 371 -17.06 18.35 2.23
CA ARG A 371 -18.31 18.74 1.55
C ARG A 371 -18.28 20.17 1.03
N LEU A 372 -17.77 21.11 1.82
CA LEU A 372 -17.63 22.51 1.43
C LEU A 372 -16.71 22.65 0.21
N VAL A 373 -15.55 21.99 0.20
CA VAL A 373 -14.65 21.96 -0.96
C VAL A 373 -15.37 21.41 -2.20
N GLY A 374 -16.05 20.27 -2.06
CA GLY A 374 -16.79 19.65 -3.17
C GLY A 374 -17.87 20.57 -3.75
N SER A 375 -18.74 21.12 -2.91
CA SER A 375 -19.83 22.01 -3.34
C SER A 375 -19.32 23.33 -3.94
N LYS A 376 -18.19 23.85 -3.45
CA LYS A 376 -17.54 25.05 -4.02
C LYS A 376 -16.94 24.76 -5.40
N ARG A 377 -16.31 23.60 -5.58
CA ARG A 377 -15.75 23.19 -6.88
C ARG A 377 -16.85 22.89 -7.91
N LEU A 378 -17.98 22.32 -7.48
CA LEU A 378 -19.22 22.29 -8.28
C LEU A 378 -19.76 23.65 -8.68
N ARG A 379 -19.22 24.77 -8.17
CA ARG A 379 -19.55 26.15 -8.57
C ARG A 379 -18.37 26.92 -9.18
N MET A 380 -17.25 26.24 -9.45
CA MET A 380 -15.97 26.85 -9.86
C MET A 380 -15.47 27.93 -8.89
N GLN A 381 -15.74 27.76 -7.60
CA GLN A 381 -15.32 28.67 -6.54
C GLN A 381 -14.20 28.06 -5.73
N SER A 382 -13.30 28.90 -5.22
CA SER A 382 -12.33 28.49 -4.20
C SER A 382 -13.03 28.25 -2.87
N ALA A 383 -12.62 27.21 -2.15
CA ALA A 383 -13.04 26.95 -0.78
C ALA A 383 -12.02 27.55 0.20
N PRO A 384 -12.45 28.27 1.25
CA PRO A 384 -11.54 28.81 2.27
C PRO A 384 -11.15 27.72 3.29
N VAL A 385 -10.63 26.60 2.80
CA VAL A 385 -10.24 25.44 3.60
C VAL A 385 -8.73 25.25 3.48
N VAL A 386 -8.07 24.90 4.58
CA VAL A 386 -6.64 24.56 4.56
C VAL A 386 -6.46 23.25 3.80
N PHE A 387 -5.51 23.22 2.88
CA PHE A 387 -5.24 22.03 2.07
C PHE A 387 -4.83 20.82 2.90
N ASP A 388 -5.54 19.72 2.72
CA ASP A 388 -5.19 18.37 3.14
C ASP A 388 -5.65 17.43 2.02
N VAL A 389 -4.75 16.59 1.50
CA VAL A 389 -5.06 15.71 0.36
C VAL A 389 -6.26 14.80 0.64
N ARG A 390 -6.43 14.31 1.88
CA ARG A 390 -7.54 13.43 2.23
C ARG A 390 -8.87 14.18 2.16
N THR A 391 -8.89 15.44 2.60
CA THR A 391 -10.07 16.31 2.48
C THR A 391 -10.42 16.56 1.00
N TRP A 392 -9.43 16.78 0.13
CA TRP A 392 -9.67 17.04 -1.30
C TRP A 392 -10.10 15.79 -2.07
N VAL A 393 -9.57 14.61 -1.72
CA VAL A 393 -10.05 13.34 -2.28
C VAL A 393 -11.46 13.01 -1.77
N ALA A 394 -11.76 13.23 -0.49
CA ALA A 394 -13.14 13.07 0.00
C ALA A 394 -14.11 14.05 -0.71
N ALA A 395 -13.65 15.28 -0.97
CA ALA A 395 -14.43 16.30 -1.67
C ALA A 395 -14.81 15.90 -3.10
N SER A 396 -13.97 15.13 -3.82
CA SER A 396 -14.32 14.65 -5.17
C SER A 396 -15.51 13.70 -5.14
N MET A 397 -15.53 12.77 -4.17
CA MET A 397 -16.68 11.88 -4.00
C MET A 397 -17.94 12.66 -3.63
N HIS A 398 -17.88 13.56 -2.65
CA HIS A 398 -19.06 14.35 -2.26
C HIS A 398 -19.59 15.22 -3.40
N ALA A 399 -18.70 15.86 -4.17
CA ALA A 399 -19.08 16.62 -5.36
C ALA A 399 -19.74 15.73 -6.43
N TYR A 400 -19.19 14.54 -6.66
CA TYR A 400 -19.78 13.58 -7.59
C TYR A 400 -21.17 13.13 -7.13
N ARG A 401 -21.36 12.84 -5.83
CA ARG A 401 -22.65 12.45 -5.25
C ARG A 401 -23.68 13.57 -5.26
N GLU A 402 -23.27 14.81 -4.99
CA GLU A 402 -24.16 15.99 -5.01
C GLU A 402 -24.70 16.26 -6.43
N ASN A 403 -23.84 16.21 -7.46
CA ASN A 403 -24.27 16.46 -8.83
C ASN A 403 -23.36 15.79 -9.88
N PRO A 404 -23.60 14.50 -10.22
CA PRO A 404 -22.74 13.75 -11.14
C PRO A 404 -22.63 14.37 -12.54
N ALA A 405 -23.71 15.01 -13.01
CA ALA A 405 -23.75 15.62 -14.33
C ALA A 405 -22.85 16.88 -14.40
N THR A 406 -22.93 17.74 -13.37
CA THR A 406 -22.11 18.95 -13.27
C THR A 406 -20.65 18.60 -12.98
N TYR A 407 -20.42 17.57 -12.17
CA TYR A 407 -19.08 17.06 -11.88
C TYR A 407 -18.37 16.65 -13.18
N ARG A 408 -19.04 15.86 -14.03
CA ARG A 408 -18.50 15.43 -15.33
C ARG A 408 -18.36 16.58 -16.33
N SER A 409 -19.37 17.44 -16.47
CA SER A 409 -19.32 18.52 -17.47
C SER A 409 -18.24 19.57 -17.20
N ARG A 410 -17.72 19.59 -15.98
CA ARG A 410 -16.63 20.48 -15.56
C ARG A 410 -15.29 19.79 -15.41
N GLU A 411 -15.20 18.50 -15.75
CA GLU A 411 -13.96 17.73 -15.67
C GLU A 411 -13.33 17.79 -14.26
N LEU A 412 -14.17 17.71 -13.22
CA LEU A 412 -13.70 17.90 -11.84
C LEU A 412 -12.70 16.82 -11.39
N ASP A 413 -12.68 15.64 -12.01
CA ASP A 413 -11.63 14.65 -11.79
C ASP A 413 -10.23 15.24 -12.03
N GLN A 414 -10.02 15.76 -13.25
CA GLN A 414 -8.74 16.33 -13.65
C GLN A 414 -8.41 17.58 -12.81
N LEU A 415 -9.38 18.48 -12.63
CA LEU A 415 -9.13 19.73 -11.90
C LEU A 415 -8.76 19.50 -10.44
N LEU A 416 -9.43 18.57 -9.75
CA LEU A 416 -9.10 18.25 -8.36
C LEU A 416 -7.75 17.52 -8.25
N ALA A 417 -7.46 16.61 -9.18
CA ALA A 417 -6.17 15.93 -9.24
C ALA A 417 -5.00 16.92 -9.44
N GLU A 418 -5.14 17.85 -10.39
CA GLU A 418 -4.17 18.91 -10.65
C GLU A 418 -4.01 19.85 -9.45
N GLU A 419 -5.10 20.21 -8.78
CA GLU A 419 -5.05 21.05 -7.58
C GLU A 419 -4.31 20.34 -6.44
N ILE A 420 -4.56 19.05 -6.22
CA ILE A 420 -3.84 18.25 -5.22
C ILE A 420 -2.33 18.24 -5.53
N VAL A 421 -1.96 17.93 -6.77
CA VAL A 421 -0.55 17.88 -7.18
C VAL A 421 0.09 19.27 -7.13
N GLY A 422 -0.62 20.33 -7.49
CA GLY A 422 -0.15 21.70 -7.47
C GLY A 422 0.05 22.27 -6.06
N GLN A 423 -0.70 21.77 -5.07
CA GLN A 423 -0.55 22.15 -3.66
C GLN A 423 0.38 21.22 -2.86
N ARG A 424 0.90 20.17 -3.50
CA ARG A 424 1.89 19.27 -2.90
C ARG A 424 3.10 20.09 -2.42
N LEU A 425 3.54 19.83 -1.18
CA LEU A 425 4.82 20.34 -0.69
C LEU A 425 5.95 19.81 -1.58
N VAL A 426 6.69 20.74 -2.20
CA VAL A 426 7.86 20.39 -3.03
C VAL A 426 8.91 19.72 -2.14
N GLY A 427 9.26 18.48 -2.46
CA GLY A 427 10.30 17.74 -1.74
C GLY A 427 10.19 16.23 -1.90
N THR A 428 11.17 15.53 -1.32
CA THR A 428 11.16 14.08 -1.23
C THR A 428 10.17 13.64 -0.15
N ARG A 429 9.14 12.88 -0.50
CA ARG A 429 8.39 12.11 0.50
C ARG A 429 9.35 11.08 1.04
N SER A 430 9.61 11.16 2.33
CA SER A 430 10.76 10.47 2.85
C SER A 430 10.48 9.94 4.24
N SER A 431 10.57 8.62 4.35
CA SER A 431 10.79 7.97 5.63
C SER A 431 12.17 8.29 6.19
N ILE A 432 13.11 8.83 5.37
CA ILE A 432 14.48 9.15 5.80
C ILE A 432 14.47 10.16 6.94
N ALA A 433 13.68 11.24 6.90
CA ALA A 433 13.65 12.18 8.03
C ALA A 433 13.14 11.55 9.34
N THR A 434 12.23 10.57 9.24
CA THR A 434 11.78 9.79 10.40
C THR A 434 12.87 8.81 10.85
N ARG A 435 13.57 8.16 9.90
CA ARG A 435 14.74 7.31 10.18
C ARG A 435 15.87 8.10 10.82
N GLU A 436 16.25 9.25 10.28
CA GLU A 436 17.32 10.12 10.79
C GLU A 436 17.02 10.57 12.21
N ARG A 437 15.79 10.99 12.51
CA ARG A 437 15.38 11.33 13.88
C ARG A 437 15.43 10.13 14.84
N LEU A 438 15.05 8.93 14.38
CA LEU A 438 15.23 7.71 15.15
C LEU A 438 16.70 7.37 15.33
N MET A 439 17.50 7.51 14.29
CA MET A 439 18.93 7.28 14.29
C MET A 439 19.63 8.24 15.26
N GLU A 440 19.27 9.52 15.31
CA GLU A 440 19.81 10.47 16.30
C GLU A 440 19.51 10.02 17.74
N ARG A 441 18.32 9.46 17.98
CA ARG A 441 17.96 8.87 19.29
C ARG A 441 18.71 7.57 19.58
N GLU A 442 18.87 6.70 18.60
CA GLU A 442 19.57 5.42 18.73
C GLU A 442 21.10 5.61 18.83
N THR A 443 21.68 6.60 18.13
CA THR A 443 23.12 6.90 18.12
C THR A 443 23.61 7.62 19.38
N THR A 444 22.74 8.27 20.15
CA THR A 444 23.05 8.60 21.56
C THR A 444 23.40 7.35 22.40
N LEU A 445 23.18 6.13 21.87
CA LEU A 445 23.60 4.85 22.45
C LEU A 445 24.69 4.11 21.62
N GLY A 446 25.25 4.72 20.56
CA GLY A 446 26.48 4.27 19.88
C GLY A 446 26.43 4.15 18.34
N GLY A 447 27.31 4.89 17.64
CA GLY A 447 27.90 4.48 16.35
C GLY A 447 27.49 5.22 15.05
N PRO A 448 28.44 5.82 14.29
CA PRO A 448 28.17 6.63 13.08
C PRO A 448 28.03 5.88 11.72
N ASP A 449 27.59 4.61 11.64
CA ASP A 449 27.55 3.87 10.35
C ASP A 449 26.22 3.16 10.02
N ILE A 450 25.09 3.65 10.54
CA ILE A 450 23.77 2.98 10.39
C ILE A 450 23.24 3.02 8.94
N GLN A 451 23.47 4.09 8.16
CA GLN A 451 23.07 4.08 6.74
C GLN A 451 23.84 3.03 5.93
N ARG A 452 25.07 2.70 6.33
CA ARG A 452 25.80 1.59 5.74
C ARG A 452 25.26 0.26 6.21
N GLU A 453 24.87 0.14 7.49
CA GLU A 453 24.19 -1.05 8.02
C GLU A 453 22.85 -1.31 7.32
N LEU A 454 22.03 -0.28 7.08
CA LEU A 454 20.78 -0.44 6.33
C LEU A 454 21.02 -0.91 4.89
N ARG A 455 21.98 -0.28 4.21
CA ARG A 455 22.41 -0.72 2.88
C ARG A 455 23.02 -2.11 2.93
N LEU A 456 23.60 -2.51 4.05
CA LEU A 456 24.11 -3.86 4.24
C LEU A 456 22.97 -4.84 4.47
N VAL A 457 21.95 -4.52 5.26
CA VAL A 457 20.75 -5.35 5.47
C VAL A 457 20.02 -5.56 4.15
N ASP A 458 19.77 -4.51 3.38
CA ASP A 458 19.11 -4.64 2.07
C ASP A 458 19.98 -5.45 1.09
N ARG A 459 21.30 -5.25 1.10
CA ARG A 459 22.23 -6.05 0.27
C ARG A 459 22.33 -7.49 0.75
N MET A 460 22.26 -7.76 2.05
CA MET A 460 22.31 -9.09 2.64
C MET A 460 21.01 -9.86 2.37
N ALA A 461 19.86 -9.20 2.44
CA ALA A 461 18.59 -9.76 1.97
C ALA A 461 18.70 -10.14 0.47
N GLY A 462 19.34 -9.27 -0.33
CA GLY A 462 19.73 -9.59 -1.70
C GLY A 462 20.79 -10.70 -1.85
N ALA A 463 21.61 -10.98 -0.84
CA ALA A 463 22.66 -12.00 -0.90
C ALA A 463 22.18 -13.41 -0.53
N ASP A 464 21.23 -13.51 0.41
CA ASP A 464 20.55 -14.76 0.77
C ASP A 464 19.91 -15.42 -0.45
N PHE A 465 19.52 -14.61 -1.42
CA PHE A 465 19.08 -14.99 -2.76
C PHE A 465 20.06 -15.86 -3.57
N ALA A 466 21.34 -15.44 -3.67
CA ALA A 466 22.31 -16.11 -4.55
C ALA A 466 22.65 -17.53 -4.07
N ARG A 467 22.57 -17.74 -2.74
CA ARG A 467 22.73 -19.05 -2.11
C ARG A 467 21.64 -20.03 -2.57
N HIS A 468 20.39 -19.57 -2.72
CA HIS A 468 19.28 -20.41 -3.18
C HIS A 468 19.38 -20.80 -4.66
N LEU A 469 20.06 -19.98 -5.47
CA LEU A 469 20.42 -20.34 -6.84
C LEU A 469 21.57 -21.37 -6.90
N GLY A 470 22.24 -21.68 -5.79
CA GLY A 470 23.44 -22.51 -5.75
C GLY A 470 24.60 -21.92 -6.58
N LEU A 471 24.67 -20.60 -6.72
CA LEU A 471 25.73 -19.88 -7.44
C LEU A 471 26.94 -19.56 -6.54
N THR A 472 26.80 -19.79 -5.23
CA THR A 472 27.81 -19.54 -4.19
C THR A 472 27.90 -20.71 -3.23
#